data_AF-A0A353PDW3-F1
#
_entry.id   AF-A0A353PDW3-F1
#
_cell.length_a   1.000
_cell.length_b   1.000
_cell.length_c   1.000
_cell.angle_alpha   90.00
_cell.angle_beta   90.00
_cell.angle_gamma   90.00
#
_symmetry.space_group_name_H-M   'P 1'
#
loop_
_entity.id
_entity.type
_entity.pdbx_description
1 polymer ?
#
loop_
_entity_poly.entity_id
_entity_poly.type
_entity_poly.pdbx_seq_one_letter_code
_entity_poly.pdbx_strand_id
1 'polypeptide(L)' 'DEPTGNLDPATGNRVVEMLDRLVRQRGKTLILVTHSPDLARHADRILRLQDGRLVTEAPAAA' A
#
# COMPACT_ATOMS: atom_id res chain seq x y z
N ASP A 1 -3.25 -4.20 -8.69
CA ASP A 1 -2.46 -5.34 -8.21
C ASP A 1 -1.02 -5.04 -8.54
N GLU A 2 -0.15 -4.91 -7.53
CA GLU A 2 1.24 -4.44 -7.65
C GLU A 2 1.50 -3.27 -8.63
N PRO A 3 0.90 -2.09 -8.43
CA PRO A 3 0.96 -0.98 -9.39
C PRO A 3 2.37 -0.40 -9.59
N THR A 4 3.34 -0.79 -8.78
CA THR A 4 4.73 -0.29 -8.79
C THR A 4 5.77 -1.37 -9.06
N GLY A 5 5.37 -2.62 -9.37
CA GLY A 5 6.30 -3.76 -9.45
C GLY A 5 7.42 -3.62 -10.50
N ASN A 6 7.19 -2.82 -11.55
CA ASN A 6 8.16 -2.56 -12.63
C ASN A 6 8.84 -1.19 -12.52
N LEU A 7 8.62 -0.45 -11.44
CA LEU A 7 9.15 0.89 -11.24
C LEU A 7 10.35 0.85 -10.31
N ASP A 8 11.29 1.77 -10.50
CA ASP A 8 12.32 2.00 -9.49
C ASP A 8 11.67 2.48 -8.18
N PRO A 9 12.34 2.29 -7.02
CA PRO A 9 11.77 2.61 -5.72
C PRO A 9 11.29 4.07 -5.59
N ALA A 10 12.01 5.03 -6.16
CA ALA A 10 11.64 6.44 -6.06
C ALA A 10 10.38 6.75 -6.88
N THR A 11 10.27 6.17 -8.08
CA THR A 11 9.06 6.31 -8.90
C THR A 11 7.88 5.59 -8.27
N GLY A 12 8.08 4.40 -7.70
CA GLY A 12 7.04 3.66 -6.97
C GLY A 12 6.45 4.47 -5.81
N ASN A 13 7.30 5.09 -4.98
CA ASN A 13 6.87 5.94 -3.87
C ASN A 13 6.00 7.11 -4.35
N ARG A 14 6.42 7.81 -5.41
CA ARG A 14 5.65 8.95 -5.97
C ARG A 14 4.27 8.54 -6.46
N VAL A 15 4.15 7.37 -7.08
CA VAL A 15 2.86 6.83 -7.53
C VAL A 15 1.94 6.56 -6.34
N VAL A 16 2.46 5.93 -5.29
CA VAL A 16 1.67 5.64 -4.07
C VAL A 16 1.25 6.93 -3.37
N GLU A 17 2.14 7.93 -3.25
CA GLU A 17 1.79 9.26 -2.70
C GLU A 17 0.71 9.98 -3.53
N MET A 18 0.72 9.84 -4.85
CA MET A 18 -0.32 10.40 -5.71
C MET A 18 -1.66 9.71 -5.48
N LEU A 19 -1.66 8.38 -5.39
CA LEU A 19 -2.87 7.60 -5.13
C LEU A 19 -3.44 7.91 -3.74
N ASP A 20 -2.61 7.94 -2.69
CA ASP A 20 -3.02 8.28 -1.33
C ASP A 20 -3.67 9.67 -1.26
N ARG A 21 -3.05 10.69 -1.87
CA ARG A 21 -3.64 12.03 -1.94
C ARG A 21 -5.00 12.03 -2.63
N LEU A 22 -5.15 11.33 -3.75
CA LEU A 22 -6.41 11.26 -4.47
C LEU A 22 -7.51 10.58 -3.63
N VAL A 23 -7.14 9.55 -2.88
CA VAL A 23 -8.02 8.80 -1.99
C VAL A 23 -8.50 9.68 -0.85
N ARG A 24 -7.58 10.36 -0.15
CA ARG A 24 -7.89 11.28 0.94
C ARG A 24 -8.75 12.46 0.49
N GLN A 25 -8.42 13.08 -0.64
CA GLN A 25 -9.15 14.24 -1.17
C GLN A 25 -10.57 13.91 -1.64
N ARG A 26 -10.79 12.69 -2.15
CA ARG A 26 -12.09 12.29 -2.73
C ARG A 26 -12.90 11.35 -1.84
N GLY A 27 -12.46 11.12 -0.60
CA GLY A 27 -13.09 10.19 0.34
C GLY A 27 -13.26 8.79 -0.25
N LYS A 28 -12.25 8.31 -0.99
CA LYS A 28 -12.25 6.96 -1.57
C LYS A 28 -11.52 5.99 -0.64
N THR A 29 -11.54 4.72 -1.02
CA THR A 29 -10.77 3.67 -0.35
C THR A 29 -9.80 3.06 -1.36
N LEU A 30 -8.54 2.93 -0.98
CA LEU A 30 -7.51 2.26 -1.77
C LEU A 30 -7.14 0.94 -1.12
N ILE A 31 -7.17 -0.12 -1.92
CA ILE A 31 -6.59 -1.41 -1.56
C ILE A 31 -5.36 -1.60 -2.44
N LEU A 32 -4.19 -1.66 -1.79
CA LEU A 32 -2.90 -1.84 -2.44
C LEU A 32 -2.36 -3.23 -2.11
N VAL A 33 -2.04 -4.01 -3.15
CA VAL A 33 -1.28 -5.25 -3.03
C VAL A 33 0.16 -4.94 -3.40
N THR A 34 1.11 -5.28 -2.52
CA THR A 34 2.53 -5.07 -2.75
C THR A 34 3.36 -6.05 -1.92
N HIS A 35 4.49 -6.48 -2.47
CA HIS A 35 5.54 -7.18 -1.72
C HIS A 35 6.57 -6.22 -1.09
N SER A 36 6.48 -4.90 -1.36
CA SER A 36 7.39 -3.89 -0.81
C SER A 36 6.96 -3.46 0.60
N PRO A 37 7.78 -3.74 1.64
CA PRO A 37 7.49 -3.30 3.00
C PRO A 37 7.48 -1.78 3.12
N ASP A 38 8.33 -1.08 2.36
CA ASP A 38 8.44 0.38 2.40
C ASP A 38 7.15 1.03 1.90
N LEU A 39 6.59 0.54 0.79
CA LEU A 39 5.30 1.02 0.28
C LEU A 39 4.15 0.67 1.23
N ALA A 40 4.17 -0.53 1.82
CA ALA A 40 3.13 -0.95 2.76
C ALA A 40 3.04 -0.04 3.99
N ARG A 41 4.15 0.56 4.44
CA ARG A 41 4.15 1.51 5.57
C ARG A 41 3.36 2.79 5.32
N HIS A 42 3.05 3.13 4.06
CA HIS A 42 2.21 4.29 3.74
C HIS A 42 0.71 4.02 3.88
N ALA A 43 0.28 2.76 3.99
CA ALA A 43 -1.13 2.42 4.18
C ALA A 43 -1.60 2.82 5.59
N ASP A 44 -2.90 2.94 5.83
CA ASP A 44 -3.42 3.10 7.20
C ASP A 44 -3.50 1.74 7.95
N ARG A 45 -3.61 0.64 7.20
CA ARG A 45 -3.68 -0.75 7.72
C ARG A 45 -2.86 -1.68 6.84
N ILE A 46 -2.13 -2.60 7.46
CA ILE A 46 -1.39 -3.64 6.75
C ILE A 46 -1.96 -5.02 7.08
N LEU A 47 -2.39 -5.72 6.03
CA LEU A 47 -2.91 -7.09 6.11
C LEU A 47 -1.93 -8.05 5.45
N ARG A 48 -1.45 -9.05 6.21
CA ARG A 48 -0.55 -10.06 5.68
C ARG A 48 -1.32 -11.32 5.29
N LEU A 49 -1.18 -11.73 4.04
CA LEU A 49 -1.68 -12.99 3.51
C LEU A 49 -0.56 -14.03 3.51
N GLN A 50 -0.84 -15.24 4.00
CA GLN A 50 0.03 -16.40 3.94
C GLN A 50 -0.82 -17.66 3.73
N ASP A 51 -0.47 -18.49 2.75
CA ASP A 51 -1.18 -19.73 2.41
C ASP A 51 -2.71 -19.56 2.25
N GLY A 52 -3.11 -18.45 1.59
CA GLY A 52 -4.52 -18.10 1.37
C GLY A 52 -5.27 -17.62 2.62
N ARG A 53 -4.58 -17.41 3.74
CA ARG A 53 -5.17 -16.94 5.01
C ARG A 53 -4.58 -15.60 5.43
N LEU A 54 -5.41 -14.77 6.06
CA LEU A 54 -4.95 -13.57 6.76
C LEU A 54 -4.31 -13.99 8.07
N VAL A 55 -3.02 -13.68 8.23
CA VAL A 55 -2.23 -14.11 9.41
C VAL A 55 -1.89 -12.99 10.37
N THR A 56 -1.95 -11.72 9.92
CA THR A 56 -1.66 -10.57 10.76
C THR A 56 -2.36 -9.32 10.25
N GLU A 57 -2.94 -8.57 11.19
CA GLU A 57 -3.34 -7.19 11.02
C GLU A 57 -2.46 -6.34 11.92
N ALA A 58 -1.65 -5.45 11.34
CA ALA A 58 -0.89 -4.46 12.09
C ALA A 58 -1.47 -3.07 11.79
N PRO A 59 -1.64 -2.20 12.79
CA PRO A 59 -1.82 -0.79 12.52
C PRO A 59 -0.57 -0.31 11.79
N ALA A 60 -0.76 0.33 10.64
CA ALA A 60 0.35 1.02 10.01
C ALA A 60 0.65 2.29 10.80
N ALA A 61 1.92 2.70 10.82
CA ALA A 61 2.34 3.84 11.63
C ALA A 61 1.62 5.14 11.21
N ALA A 62 1.27 5.95 12.19
CA ALA A 62 0.69 7.28 12.02
C ALA A 62 1.68 8.28 11.41
#